data_AF-A0A085N960-F1
#
_entry.id   AF-A0A085N960-F1
#
_cell.length_a   1.000
_cell.length_b   1.000
_cell.length_c   1.000
_cell.angle_alpha   90.00
_cell.angle_beta   90.00
_cell.angle_gamma   90.00
#
_symmetry.space_group_name_H-M   'P 1'
#
loop_
_entity.id
_entity.type
_entity.pdbx_description
1 polymer ?
#
loop_
_entity_poly.entity_id
_entity_poly.type
_entity_poly.pdbx_seq_one_letter_code
_entity_poly.pdbx_strand_id
1 'polypeptide(L)'
;MPEIEVPLVFRILFLHLLCFSVYVFRLILQPQLVLLYHSPEAPVGQQFTKRSLAPSSLWCSAVGKPHICYHLPGNESVEGSSFGVNVLNYLKTLGLFDQKDRYIVPSSFLRDHSPVFLTAANSVYYRPSLMAIRSLQEHFPFQKIIFYDLGLTKVQASHIDRLCNVERIVFPFWEYPNYVHNLKEYRWKPIIIAKTLIDHGALWYLDSSVSFLTRNLSFVYHLLLPGSRQNNKVRPKFSIVLHASTGHGIYSATSPEVYKYIPTNFEKLKSMSAMMYQAGLLLAFRTKQALEDIILWYVACALNKDCMGPEDASSFCQFRDKEHLVYAGCHRYDQSVLNLLLANRLNYDQEQWSSGFNSFYRIERHQVNDTHPPFEC
;
A
#
# COMPACT_ATOMS: atom_id res chain seq x y z
N MET A 1 -47.52 20.57 69.38
CA MET A 1 -46.47 20.68 68.34
C MET A 1 -46.43 19.35 67.61
N PRO A 2 -46.95 19.24 66.37
CA PRO A 2 -46.80 18.04 65.57
C PRO A 2 -45.49 18.11 64.77
N GLU A 3 -44.69 17.05 64.86
CA GLU A 3 -43.48 16.85 64.05
C GLU A 3 -43.87 16.60 62.59
N ILE A 4 -43.26 17.35 61.67
CA ILE A 4 -43.43 17.17 60.22
C ILE A 4 -42.49 16.05 59.80
N GLU A 5 -43.04 14.87 59.51
CA GLU A 5 -42.29 13.77 58.89
C GLU A 5 -42.03 14.09 57.41
N VAL A 6 -40.75 14.28 57.07
CA VAL A 6 -40.30 14.46 55.69
C VAL A 6 -40.32 13.10 54.97
N PRO A 7 -41.03 12.96 53.83
CA PRO A 7 -41.15 11.69 53.10
C PRO A 7 -39.80 11.10 52.71
N LEU A 8 -39.67 9.77 52.79
CA LEU A 8 -38.44 9.01 52.51
C LEU A 8 -37.81 9.34 51.15
N VAL A 9 -38.64 9.66 50.14
CA VAL A 9 -38.21 10.05 48.79
C VAL A 9 -37.37 11.34 48.80
N PHE A 10 -37.71 12.31 49.65
CA PHE A 10 -36.94 13.55 49.79
C PHE A 10 -35.60 13.31 50.46
N ARG A 11 -35.52 12.38 51.41
CA ARG A 11 -34.25 11.99 52.06
C ARG A 11 -33.29 11.32 51.07
N ILE A 12 -33.81 10.47 50.18
CA ILE A 12 -33.02 9.78 49.14
C ILE A 12 -32.54 10.76 48.07
N LEU A 13 -33.40 11.67 47.60
CA LEU A 13 -33.01 12.73 46.65
C LEU A 13 -31.94 13.66 47.23
N PHE A 14 -32.05 14.02 48.52
CA PHE A 14 -31.06 14.84 49.20
C PHE A 14 -29.71 14.13 49.34
N LEU A 15 -29.71 12.82 49.64
CA LEU A 15 -28.49 12.01 49.67
C LEU A 15 -27.82 11.88 48.29
N HIS A 16 -28.60 11.70 47.21
CA HIS A 16 -28.04 11.65 45.87
C HIS A 16 -27.46 13.01 45.42
N LEU A 17 -28.11 14.12 45.76
CA LEU A 17 -27.59 15.47 45.51
C LEU A 17 -26.30 15.74 46.30
N LEU A 18 -26.22 15.29 47.56
CA LEU A 18 -24.99 15.38 48.35
C LEU A 18 -23.87 14.51 47.75
N CYS A 19 -24.14 13.27 47.37
CA CYS A 19 -23.14 12.39 46.74
C CYS A 19 -22.66 12.91 45.39
N PHE A 20 -23.55 13.48 44.57
CA PHE A 20 -23.19 14.08 43.29
C PHE A 20 -22.34 15.34 43.49
N SER A 21 -22.68 16.17 44.47
CA SER A 21 -21.90 17.38 44.78
C SER A 21 -20.49 17.04 45.27
N VAL A 22 -20.32 16.00 46.10
CA VAL A 22 -19.00 15.52 46.57
C VAL A 22 -18.18 14.89 45.44
N TYR A 23 -18.82 14.18 44.51
CA TYR A 23 -18.13 13.58 43.35
C TYR A 23 -17.62 14.65 42.37
N VAL A 24 -18.44 15.68 42.10
CA VAL A 24 -18.06 16.84 41.28
C VAL A 24 -16.97 17.67 41.97
N PHE A 25 -17.06 17.87 43.28
CA PHE A 25 -15.99 18.53 44.05
C PHE A 25 -14.66 17.75 44.01
N ARG A 26 -14.68 16.41 44.05
CA ARG A 26 -13.47 15.58 43.90
C ARG A 26 -12.86 15.66 42.50
N LEU A 27 -13.66 15.83 41.45
CA LEU A 27 -13.16 16.00 40.08
C LEU A 27 -12.57 17.40 39.83
N ILE A 28 -13.09 18.43 40.50
CA ILE A 28 -12.64 19.82 40.35
C ILE A 28 -11.40 20.14 41.21
N LEU A 29 -11.21 19.43 42.34
CA LEU A 29 -10.10 19.67 43.28
C LEU A 29 -8.99 18.62 43.26
N GLN A 30 -8.94 17.72 42.27
CA GLN A 30 -7.72 16.92 42.07
C GLN A 30 -6.58 17.85 41.63
N PRO A 31 -5.48 17.97 42.41
CA PRO A 31 -4.29 18.61 41.90
C PRO A 31 -3.79 17.79 40.72
N GLN A 32 -3.59 18.44 39.57
CA GLN A 32 -2.85 17.87 38.46
C GLN A 32 -1.45 17.53 38.98
N LEU A 33 -1.25 16.27 39.35
CA LEU A 33 0.06 15.72 39.62
C LEU A 33 0.77 15.70 38.27
N VAL A 34 1.49 16.79 37.98
CA VAL A 34 2.53 16.83 36.95
C VAL A 34 3.56 15.82 37.41
N LEU A 35 3.44 14.58 36.91
CA LEU A 35 4.54 13.64 36.91
C LEU A 35 5.60 14.23 35.98
N LEU A 36 6.53 14.98 36.58
CA LEU A 36 7.87 15.18 36.05
C LEU A 36 8.49 13.79 35.91
N TYR A 37 8.25 13.17 34.77
CA TYR A 37 9.00 12.01 34.34
C TYR A 37 10.39 12.52 33.98
N HIS A 38 11.28 12.58 34.97
CA HIS A 38 12.71 12.57 34.73
C HIS A 38 13.00 11.29 33.97
N SER A 39 13.21 11.41 32.65
CA SER A 39 13.87 10.38 31.88
C SER A 39 15.22 10.11 32.54
N PRO A 40 15.52 8.87 32.97
CA PRO A 40 16.91 8.51 33.13
C PRO A 40 17.53 8.59 31.74
N GLU A 41 18.58 9.42 31.60
CA GLU A 41 19.48 9.38 30.46
C GLU A 41 19.99 7.93 30.33
N ALA A 42 19.34 7.17 29.45
CA ALA A 42 19.82 5.86 29.05
C ALA A 42 21.04 6.08 28.13
N PRO A 43 22.11 5.31 28.32
CA PRO A 43 23.39 5.58 27.68
C PRO A 43 23.26 5.54 26.17
N VAL A 44 23.68 6.65 25.57
CA VAL A 44 24.06 6.77 24.16
C VAL A 44 25.06 5.66 23.85
N GLY A 45 24.64 4.64 23.10
CA GLY A 45 25.56 3.61 22.67
C GLY A 45 24.93 2.25 22.40
N GLN A 46 24.15 2.12 21.34
CA GLN A 46 24.24 0.91 20.52
C GLN A 46 23.96 1.25 19.07
N GLN A 47 25.05 1.26 18.31
CA GLN A 47 25.12 1.36 16.86
C GLN A 47 23.94 0.65 16.20
N PHE A 48 23.07 1.44 15.55
CA PHE A 48 22.52 1.02 14.27
C PHE A 48 23.71 0.55 13.44
N THR A 49 23.86 -0.76 13.31
CA THR A 49 24.84 -1.32 12.41
C THR A 49 24.59 -0.68 11.05
N LYS A 50 25.62 0.02 10.57
CA LYS A 50 25.72 0.54 9.21
C LYS A 50 25.41 -0.59 8.22
N ARG A 51 24.15 -0.69 7.84
CA ARG A 51 23.74 -0.97 6.46
C ARG A 51 22.79 0.13 6.03
N SER A 52 23.25 1.37 6.20
CA SER A 52 22.98 2.39 5.18
C SER A 52 23.63 1.88 3.91
N LEU A 53 22.93 1.03 3.16
CA LEU A 53 23.26 0.86 1.75
C LEU A 53 23.34 2.26 1.17
N ALA A 54 24.46 2.56 0.51
CA ALA A 54 24.58 3.76 -0.30
C ALA A 54 23.35 3.86 -1.22
N PRO A 55 22.91 5.06 -1.62
CA PRO A 55 21.94 5.15 -2.71
C PRO A 55 22.51 4.35 -3.88
N SER A 56 21.81 3.27 -4.26
CA SER A 56 22.15 2.49 -5.45
C SER A 56 22.38 3.47 -6.60
N SER A 57 23.53 3.37 -7.28
CA SER A 57 23.76 4.20 -8.47
C SER A 57 22.52 4.16 -9.35
N LEU A 58 21.94 5.31 -9.66
CA LEU A 58 20.79 5.37 -10.56
C LEU A 58 21.21 5.02 -12.00
N TRP A 59 22.47 5.27 -12.31
CA TRP A 59 23.01 5.27 -13.66
C TRP A 59 23.67 3.94 -13.99
N CYS A 60 23.46 3.49 -15.23
CA CYS A 60 24.13 2.33 -15.78
C CYS A 60 25.66 2.53 -15.80
N SER A 61 26.40 1.53 -15.33
CA SER A 61 27.85 1.56 -15.20
C SER A 61 28.55 1.62 -16.56
N ALA A 62 28.04 0.88 -17.54
CA ALA A 62 28.65 0.77 -18.87
C ALA A 62 28.36 1.98 -19.79
N VAL A 63 27.15 2.53 -19.74
CA VAL A 63 26.68 3.56 -20.68
C VAL A 63 26.59 4.95 -20.04
N GLY A 64 26.38 5.02 -18.72
CA GLY A 64 26.23 6.28 -18.00
C GLY A 64 24.94 7.02 -18.33
N LYS A 65 24.93 8.34 -18.10
CA LYS A 65 23.76 9.20 -18.34
C LYS A 65 23.40 9.25 -19.84
N PRO A 66 22.11 9.32 -20.21
CA PRO A 66 20.91 9.38 -19.34
C PRO A 66 20.28 8.01 -19.06
N HIS A 67 21.04 6.92 -19.21
CA HIS A 67 20.54 5.55 -19.02
C HIS A 67 20.50 5.18 -17.54
N ILE A 68 19.34 4.72 -17.08
CA ILE A 68 19.17 4.23 -15.71
C ILE A 68 19.16 2.70 -15.69
N CYS A 69 19.75 2.10 -14.66
CA CYS A 69 19.83 0.66 -14.50
C CYS A 69 19.48 0.28 -13.06
N TYR A 70 18.73 -0.80 -12.87
CA TYR A 70 18.48 -1.32 -11.53
C TYR A 70 19.74 -2.02 -11.01
N HIS A 71 20.19 -1.65 -9.82
CA HIS A 71 21.28 -2.35 -9.13
C HIS A 71 20.70 -3.18 -7.98
N LEU A 72 21.11 -4.44 -7.89
CA LEU A 72 20.63 -5.35 -6.86
C LEU A 72 21.04 -4.84 -5.47
N PRO A 73 20.08 -4.55 -4.56
CA PRO A 73 20.41 -4.15 -3.20
C PRO A 73 21.26 -5.21 -2.49
N GLY A 74 22.42 -4.79 -1.96
CA GLY A 74 23.38 -5.66 -1.29
C GLY A 74 24.51 -6.17 -2.18
N ASN A 75 24.39 -6.02 -3.50
CA ASN A 75 25.47 -6.28 -4.44
C ASN A 75 25.32 -5.40 -5.70
N GLU A 76 25.79 -4.15 -5.62
CA GLU A 76 25.62 -3.16 -6.70
C GLU A 76 26.39 -3.51 -7.99
N SER A 77 27.33 -4.46 -7.94
CA SER A 77 27.98 -4.99 -9.14
C SER A 77 27.04 -5.82 -10.02
N VAL A 78 25.91 -6.29 -9.46
CA VAL A 78 24.85 -6.95 -10.21
C VAL A 78 23.87 -5.90 -10.70
N GLU A 79 24.00 -5.57 -11.98
CA GLU A 79 23.27 -4.53 -12.68
C GLU A 79 22.30 -5.14 -13.71
N GLY A 80 21.11 -4.55 -13.82
CA GLY A 80 20.13 -4.88 -14.85
C GLY A 80 20.37 -4.15 -16.16
N SER A 81 19.65 -4.56 -17.19
CA SER A 81 19.65 -3.93 -18.50
C SER A 81 19.17 -2.48 -18.39
N SER A 82 19.74 -1.64 -19.26
CA SER A 82 19.36 -0.23 -19.32
C SER A 82 17.87 -0.06 -19.61
N PHE A 83 17.22 0.76 -18.79
CA PHE A 83 15.94 1.37 -19.17
C PHE A 83 16.22 2.51 -20.15
N GLY A 84 15.46 2.55 -21.25
CA GLY A 84 15.67 3.53 -22.31
C GLY A 84 15.49 4.98 -21.84
N VAL A 85 16.11 5.92 -22.57
CA VAL A 85 16.13 7.37 -22.23
C VAL A 85 14.74 7.96 -22.00
N ASN A 86 13.74 7.50 -22.74
CA ASN A 86 12.35 7.94 -22.58
C ASN A 86 11.77 7.59 -21.21
N VAL A 87 12.17 6.45 -20.61
CA VAL A 87 11.74 6.05 -19.27
C VAL A 87 12.16 7.09 -18.23
N LEU A 88 13.40 7.58 -18.30
CA LEU A 88 13.88 8.64 -17.41
C LEU A 88 13.02 9.91 -17.52
N ASN A 89 12.65 10.30 -18.74
CA ASN A 89 11.82 11.48 -18.96
C ASN A 89 10.43 11.32 -18.33
N TYR A 90 9.79 10.16 -18.48
CA TYR A 90 8.51 9.90 -17.81
C TYR A 90 8.61 9.93 -16.29
N LEU A 91 9.65 9.32 -15.71
CA LEU A 91 9.87 9.34 -14.26
C LEU A 91 10.04 10.76 -13.72
N LYS A 92 10.72 11.64 -14.48
CA LYS A 92 10.84 13.07 -14.15
C LYS A 92 9.49 13.78 -14.22
N THR A 93 8.72 13.59 -15.29
CA THR A 93 7.39 14.19 -15.45
C THR A 93 6.43 13.76 -14.35
N LEU A 94 6.53 12.50 -13.90
CA LEU A 94 5.75 11.97 -12.78
C LEU A 94 6.20 12.47 -11.41
N GLY A 95 7.26 13.28 -11.32
CA GLY A 95 7.78 13.81 -10.07
C GLY A 95 8.38 12.74 -9.15
N LEU A 96 8.94 11.67 -9.71
CA LEU A 96 9.54 10.58 -8.92
C LEU A 96 10.97 10.86 -8.45
N PHE A 97 11.57 11.95 -8.92
CA PHE A 97 12.86 12.44 -8.45
C PHE A 97 12.70 13.64 -7.50
N ASP A 98 13.74 13.89 -6.71
CA ASP A 98 13.89 15.07 -5.85
C ASP A 98 12.75 15.34 -4.86
N GLN A 99 12.09 14.28 -4.36
CA GLN A 99 10.99 14.37 -3.40
C GLN A 99 11.44 14.53 -1.94
N LYS A 100 12.67 14.97 -1.69
CA LYS A 100 13.31 14.98 -0.35
C LYS A 100 12.50 15.74 0.69
N ASP A 101 11.95 16.89 0.32
CA ASP A 101 11.19 17.76 1.23
C ASP A 101 9.76 17.28 1.46
N ARG A 102 9.32 16.28 0.70
CA ARG A 102 7.95 15.79 0.73
C ARG A 102 7.85 14.41 1.38
N TYR A 103 8.95 13.71 1.65
CA TYR A 103 8.89 12.36 2.22
C TYR A 103 8.15 12.36 3.56
N ILE A 104 7.32 11.34 3.77
CA ILE A 104 6.50 11.23 4.98
C ILE A 104 7.05 10.17 5.93
N VAL A 105 6.82 10.36 7.23
CA VAL A 105 6.98 9.32 8.25
C VAL A 105 5.59 8.76 8.55
N PRO A 106 5.32 7.46 8.36
CA PRO A 106 3.97 6.90 8.49
C PRO A 106 3.28 7.21 9.82
N SER A 107 4.01 7.12 10.94
CA SER A 107 3.47 7.43 12.27
C SER A 107 3.05 8.89 12.43
N SER A 108 3.82 9.84 11.88
CA SER A 108 3.47 11.26 11.91
C SER A 108 2.31 11.55 10.95
N PHE A 109 2.30 10.93 9.77
CA PHE A 109 1.23 11.10 8.79
C PHE A 109 -0.12 10.65 9.38
N LEU A 110 -0.16 9.46 9.97
CA LEU A 110 -1.40 8.85 10.50
C LEU A 110 -1.99 9.57 11.72
N ARG A 111 -1.25 10.49 12.35
CA ARG A 111 -1.78 11.32 13.43
C ARG A 111 -2.71 12.42 12.89
N ASP A 112 -2.36 12.97 11.73
CA ASP A 112 -2.96 14.19 11.20
C ASP A 112 -3.73 13.94 9.90
N HIS A 113 -3.51 12.79 9.24
CA HIS A 113 -4.05 12.46 7.92
C HIS A 113 -4.47 10.98 7.83
N SER A 114 -5.33 10.67 6.86
CA SER A 114 -5.69 9.30 6.48
C SER A 114 -5.20 9.00 5.07
N PRO A 115 -4.75 7.76 4.76
CA PRO A 115 -4.49 7.35 3.38
C PRO A 115 -5.77 7.47 2.54
N VAL A 116 -5.64 7.95 1.30
CA VAL A 116 -6.76 7.96 0.34
C VAL A 116 -7.02 6.55 -0.19
N PHE A 117 -8.24 6.26 -0.62
CA PHE A 117 -8.49 5.04 -1.39
C PHE A 117 -8.27 5.27 -2.87
N LEU A 118 -7.68 4.30 -3.54
CA LEU A 118 -7.40 4.32 -4.96
C LEU A 118 -7.95 3.04 -5.58
N THR A 119 -8.77 3.19 -6.63
CA THR A 119 -9.20 2.09 -7.47
C THR A 119 -9.24 2.53 -8.93
N ALA A 120 -9.42 1.59 -9.85
CA ALA A 120 -9.51 1.88 -11.27
C ALA A 120 -10.32 0.80 -11.99
N ALA A 121 -11.01 1.18 -13.06
CA ALA A 121 -11.67 0.22 -13.92
C ALA A 121 -11.85 0.75 -15.34
N ASN A 122 -11.90 -0.19 -16.30
CA ASN A 122 -12.46 0.04 -17.61
C ASN A 122 -13.94 -0.39 -17.63
N SER A 123 -14.59 -0.28 -18.79
CA SER A 123 -16.01 -0.64 -18.94
C SER A 123 -16.35 -2.09 -18.53
N VAL A 124 -15.42 -3.04 -18.71
CA VAL A 124 -15.62 -4.46 -18.33
C VAL A 124 -15.66 -4.63 -16.81
N TYR A 125 -14.78 -3.94 -16.08
CA TYR A 125 -14.68 -4.03 -14.62
C TYR A 125 -15.51 -2.97 -13.88
N TYR A 126 -16.29 -2.17 -14.60
CA TYR A 126 -17.16 -1.15 -14.03
C TYR A 126 -18.08 -1.71 -12.93
N ARG A 127 -18.87 -2.76 -13.22
CA ARG A 127 -19.80 -3.33 -12.22
C ARG A 127 -19.09 -3.89 -10.98
N PRO A 128 -18.03 -4.71 -11.11
CA PRO A 128 -17.21 -5.10 -9.95
C PRO A 128 -16.66 -3.92 -9.16
N SER A 129 -16.21 -2.85 -9.84
CA SER A 129 -15.66 -1.68 -9.15
C SER A 129 -16.68 -0.95 -8.28
N LEU A 130 -17.98 -1.01 -8.62
CA LEU A 130 -19.04 -0.48 -7.76
C LEU A 130 -19.10 -1.22 -6.42
N MET A 131 -18.80 -2.53 -6.38
CA MET A 131 -18.78 -3.27 -5.11
C MET A 131 -17.61 -2.84 -4.22
N ALA A 132 -16.45 -2.60 -4.82
CA ALA A 132 -15.30 -2.05 -4.11
C ALA A 132 -15.64 -0.66 -3.53
N ILE A 133 -16.15 0.26 -4.36
CA ILE A 133 -16.56 1.62 -3.93
C ILE A 133 -17.60 1.56 -2.83
N ARG A 134 -18.63 0.73 -2.98
CA ARG A 134 -19.65 0.56 -1.95
C ARG A 134 -19.05 0.14 -0.62
N SER A 135 -18.19 -0.88 -0.60
CA SER A 135 -17.55 -1.34 0.64
C SER A 135 -16.74 -0.23 1.31
N LEU A 136 -16.12 0.64 0.51
CA LEU A 136 -15.41 1.81 1.01
C LEU A 136 -16.37 2.84 1.62
N GLN A 137 -17.49 3.13 0.95
CA GLN A 137 -18.48 4.08 1.49
C GLN A 137 -19.17 3.55 2.76
N GLU A 138 -19.44 2.25 2.85
CA GLU A 138 -20.05 1.62 4.03
C GLU A 138 -19.14 1.65 5.26
N HIS A 139 -17.83 1.48 5.07
CA HIS A 139 -16.86 1.43 6.17
C HIS A 139 -16.13 2.75 6.42
N PHE A 140 -16.04 3.61 5.41
CA PHE A 140 -15.27 4.87 5.42
C PHE A 140 -16.04 6.02 4.73
N PRO A 141 -17.24 6.39 5.23
CA PRO A 141 -18.21 7.24 4.53
C PRO A 141 -17.77 8.69 4.26
N PHE A 142 -16.63 9.13 4.78
CA PHE A 142 -16.09 10.48 4.59
C PHE A 142 -14.69 10.48 3.96
N GLN A 143 -14.15 9.30 3.64
CA GLN A 143 -12.80 9.21 3.07
C GLN A 143 -12.84 9.33 1.55
N LYS A 144 -11.85 10.03 1.02
CA LYS A 144 -11.70 10.27 -0.41
C LYS A 144 -11.39 8.98 -1.16
N ILE A 145 -12.13 8.74 -2.23
CA ILE A 145 -11.93 7.63 -3.16
C ILE A 145 -11.50 8.22 -4.50
N ILE A 146 -10.29 7.90 -4.94
CA ILE A 146 -9.80 8.25 -6.27
C ILE A 146 -10.09 7.08 -7.20
N PHE A 147 -10.83 7.35 -8.26
CA PHE A 147 -11.19 6.37 -9.26
C PHE A 147 -10.52 6.72 -10.59
N TYR A 148 -9.59 5.90 -11.06
CA TYR A 148 -9.06 6.04 -12.41
C TYR A 148 -9.94 5.34 -13.45
N ASP A 149 -10.45 6.13 -14.38
CA ASP A 149 -11.20 5.69 -15.54
C ASP A 149 -10.23 5.22 -16.64
N LEU A 150 -10.23 3.91 -16.89
CA LEU A 150 -9.38 3.22 -17.88
C LEU A 150 -10.12 2.98 -19.20
N GLY A 151 -11.23 3.68 -19.46
CA GLY A 151 -12.07 3.49 -20.64
C GLY A 151 -13.49 3.05 -20.28
N LEU A 152 -14.16 3.85 -19.46
CA LEU A 152 -15.61 3.77 -19.22
C LEU A 152 -16.40 4.32 -20.41
N THR A 153 -17.65 3.87 -20.57
CA THR A 153 -18.59 4.55 -21.46
C THR A 153 -19.04 5.87 -20.84
N LYS A 154 -19.59 6.79 -21.65
CA LYS A 154 -20.12 8.08 -21.14
C LYS A 154 -21.15 7.88 -20.01
N VAL A 155 -22.04 6.90 -20.15
CA VAL A 155 -23.06 6.59 -19.14
C VAL A 155 -22.43 6.10 -17.83
N GLN A 156 -21.43 5.21 -17.93
CA GLN A 156 -20.71 4.71 -16.76
C GLN A 156 -19.92 5.82 -16.06
N ALA A 157 -19.19 6.64 -16.83
CA ALA A 157 -18.45 7.78 -16.31
C ALA A 157 -19.37 8.78 -15.58
N SER A 158 -20.50 9.15 -16.20
CA SER A 158 -21.48 10.04 -15.56
C SER A 158 -22.10 9.46 -14.30
N HIS A 159 -22.20 8.14 -14.16
CA HIS A 159 -22.63 7.52 -12.90
C HIS A 159 -21.54 7.59 -11.83
N ILE A 160 -20.28 7.29 -12.16
CA ILE A 160 -19.16 7.43 -11.21
C ILE A 160 -19.04 8.87 -10.69
N ASP A 161 -19.27 9.87 -11.55
CA ASP A 161 -19.22 11.30 -11.18
C ASP A 161 -20.26 11.71 -10.13
N ARG A 162 -21.34 10.92 -9.98
CA ARG A 162 -22.39 11.13 -8.97
C ARG A 162 -22.18 10.29 -7.72
N LEU A 163 -21.06 9.59 -7.56
CA LEU A 163 -20.85 8.77 -6.36
C LEU A 163 -20.24 9.59 -5.23
N CYS A 164 -20.79 9.44 -4.02
CA CYS A 164 -20.31 10.14 -2.84
C CYS A 164 -18.84 9.87 -2.57
N ASN A 165 -18.08 10.95 -2.34
CA ASN A 165 -16.63 10.94 -2.05
C ASN A 165 -15.74 10.35 -3.15
N VAL A 166 -16.27 10.16 -4.37
CA VAL A 166 -15.49 9.63 -5.49
C VAL A 166 -15.01 10.79 -6.38
N GLU A 167 -13.70 10.86 -6.59
CA GLU A 167 -13.08 11.70 -7.61
C GLU A 167 -12.67 10.83 -8.80
N ARG A 168 -13.34 11.02 -9.94
CA ARG A 168 -12.98 10.33 -11.17
C ARG A 168 -11.87 11.07 -11.92
N ILE A 169 -10.83 10.34 -12.30
CA ILE A 169 -9.71 10.83 -13.11
C ILE A 169 -9.61 9.97 -14.37
N VAL A 170 -9.68 10.58 -15.55
CA VAL A 170 -9.45 9.86 -16.82
C VAL A 170 -7.96 9.56 -16.94
N PHE A 171 -7.58 8.30 -17.13
CA PHE A 171 -6.18 7.93 -17.30
C PHE A 171 -5.67 8.44 -18.66
N PRO A 172 -4.59 9.27 -18.69
CA PRO A 172 -4.15 9.93 -19.91
C PRO A 172 -3.28 9.00 -20.75
N PHE A 173 -3.89 7.97 -21.37
CA PHE A 173 -3.13 6.97 -22.15
C PHE A 173 -2.26 7.60 -23.25
N TRP A 174 -2.70 8.73 -23.83
CA TRP A 174 -1.98 9.45 -24.89
C TRP A 174 -0.62 10.01 -24.45
N GLU A 175 -0.37 10.14 -23.14
CA GLU A 175 0.91 10.60 -22.61
C GLU A 175 1.95 9.48 -22.49
N TYR A 176 1.52 8.21 -22.62
CA TYR A 176 2.37 7.05 -22.38
C TYR A 176 2.58 6.22 -23.66
N PRO A 177 3.59 5.33 -23.67
CA PRO A 177 3.81 4.44 -24.82
C PRO A 177 2.57 3.58 -25.13
N ASN A 178 2.31 3.33 -26.42
CA ASN A 178 1.09 2.65 -26.87
C ASN A 178 0.80 1.29 -26.18
N TYR A 179 1.83 0.56 -25.76
CA TYR A 179 1.65 -0.71 -25.06
C TYR A 179 1.05 -0.57 -23.65
N VAL A 180 1.04 0.64 -23.05
CA VAL A 180 0.32 0.91 -21.78
C VAL A 180 -1.20 0.76 -21.95
N HIS A 181 -1.72 0.90 -23.17
CA HIS A 181 -3.14 0.62 -23.47
C HIS A 181 -3.51 -0.85 -23.28
N ASN A 182 -2.55 -1.79 -23.26
CA ASN A 182 -2.85 -3.18 -22.96
C ASN A 182 -3.11 -3.36 -21.46
N LEU A 183 -4.39 -3.21 -21.07
CA LEU A 183 -4.80 -3.30 -19.67
C LEU A 183 -4.50 -4.64 -19.01
N LYS A 184 -4.32 -5.72 -19.79
CA LYS A 184 -3.98 -7.07 -19.29
C LYS A 184 -2.55 -7.16 -18.74
N GLU A 185 -1.69 -6.21 -19.09
CA GLU A 185 -0.32 -6.12 -18.59
C GLU A 185 -0.19 -5.20 -17.38
N TYR A 186 -1.30 -4.59 -16.93
CA TYR A 186 -1.38 -3.77 -15.71
C TYR A 186 -0.37 -2.61 -15.60
N ARG A 187 0.23 -2.18 -16.72
CA ARG A 187 1.24 -1.10 -16.77
C ARG A 187 0.74 0.25 -16.24
N TRP A 188 -0.56 0.50 -16.36
CA TRP A 188 -1.22 1.70 -15.83
C TRP A 188 -1.20 1.75 -14.30
N LYS A 189 -1.19 0.59 -13.61
CA LYS A 189 -1.35 0.52 -12.15
C LYS A 189 -0.15 1.12 -11.39
N PRO A 190 1.12 0.78 -11.72
CA PRO A 190 2.29 1.45 -11.15
C PRO A 190 2.24 2.98 -11.29
N ILE A 191 1.77 3.46 -12.45
CA ILE A 191 1.72 4.89 -12.78
C ILE A 191 0.71 5.61 -11.88
N ILE A 192 -0.51 5.09 -11.73
CA ILE A 192 -1.51 5.73 -10.88
C ILE A 192 -1.14 5.64 -9.39
N ILE A 193 -0.52 4.54 -8.94
CA ILE A 193 -0.02 4.41 -7.56
C ILE A 193 1.06 5.47 -7.31
N ALA A 194 2.01 5.62 -8.23
CA ALA A 194 3.05 6.64 -8.15
C ALA A 194 2.44 8.04 -8.05
N LYS A 195 1.56 8.39 -9.00
CA LYS A 195 0.93 9.72 -9.03
C LYS A 195 0.13 10.00 -7.76
N THR A 196 -0.69 9.05 -7.29
CA THR A 196 -1.46 9.22 -6.06
C THR A 196 -0.56 9.34 -4.83
N LEU A 197 0.57 8.61 -4.75
CA LEU A 197 1.54 8.80 -3.67
C LEU A 197 2.18 10.19 -3.70
N ILE A 198 2.54 10.68 -4.89
CA ILE A 198 3.06 12.05 -5.06
C ILE A 198 2.04 13.09 -4.59
N ASP A 199 0.77 12.92 -4.95
CA ASP A 199 -0.27 13.91 -4.66
C ASP A 199 -0.78 13.85 -3.21
N HIS A 200 -0.89 12.65 -2.61
CA HIS A 200 -1.57 12.44 -1.33
C HIS A 200 -0.67 11.89 -0.20
N GLY A 201 0.55 11.47 -0.49
CA GLY A 201 1.49 10.95 0.50
C GLY A 201 1.23 9.50 0.91
N ALA A 202 -0.02 9.05 1.07
CA ALA A 202 -0.33 7.66 1.37
C ALA A 202 -1.64 7.21 0.71
N LEU A 203 -1.72 5.93 0.35
CA LEU A 203 -2.91 5.34 -0.27
C LEU A 203 -3.15 3.88 0.14
N TRP A 204 -4.42 3.49 0.06
CA TRP A 204 -4.85 2.12 -0.10
C TRP A 204 -5.23 1.89 -1.57
N TYR A 205 -4.61 0.94 -2.24
CA TYR A 205 -5.02 0.53 -3.60
C TYR A 205 -5.88 -0.72 -3.54
N LEU A 206 -6.94 -0.74 -4.36
CA LEU A 206 -7.90 -1.84 -4.47
C LEU A 206 -8.20 -2.16 -5.94
N ASP A 207 -8.01 -3.41 -6.32
CA ASP A 207 -8.62 -3.98 -7.53
C ASP A 207 -10.14 -4.07 -7.36
N SER A 208 -10.87 -4.07 -8.48
CA SER A 208 -12.34 -4.13 -8.51
C SER A 208 -12.95 -5.38 -7.84
N SER A 209 -12.15 -6.40 -7.58
CA SER A 209 -12.58 -7.63 -6.88
C SER A 209 -12.47 -7.55 -5.36
N VAL A 210 -11.96 -6.44 -4.81
CA VAL A 210 -11.68 -6.32 -3.38
C VAL A 210 -12.78 -5.55 -2.67
N SER A 211 -13.23 -6.06 -1.53
CA SER A 211 -14.18 -5.39 -0.65
C SER A 211 -13.64 -5.39 0.78
N PHE A 212 -13.71 -4.25 1.48
CA PHE A 212 -13.42 -4.21 2.91
C PHE A 212 -14.60 -4.80 3.71
N LEU A 213 -14.29 -5.38 4.87
CA LEU A 213 -15.27 -5.99 5.78
C LEU A 213 -15.38 -5.27 7.13
N THR A 214 -14.52 -4.28 7.36
CA THR A 214 -14.46 -3.52 8.60
C THR A 214 -13.87 -2.14 8.37
N ARG A 215 -14.31 -1.19 9.20
CA ARG A 215 -13.73 0.16 9.30
C ARG A 215 -12.46 0.21 10.12
N ASN A 216 -12.22 -0.80 10.96
CA ASN A 216 -11.06 -0.81 11.83
C ASN A 216 -9.84 -1.32 11.07
N LEU A 217 -8.90 -0.43 10.74
CA LEU A 217 -7.62 -0.76 10.11
C LEU A 217 -6.42 -0.50 11.03
N SER A 218 -6.65 -0.20 12.32
CA SER A 218 -5.59 0.20 13.24
C SER A 218 -4.52 -0.88 13.39
N PHE A 219 -4.92 -2.16 13.37
CA PHE A 219 -4.01 -3.29 13.45
C PHE A 219 -3.03 -3.36 12.25
N VAL A 220 -3.44 -2.90 11.06
CA VAL A 220 -2.53 -2.77 9.90
C VAL A 220 -1.57 -1.61 10.13
N TYR A 221 -2.07 -0.47 10.60
CA TYR A 221 -1.25 0.71 10.87
C TYR A 221 -0.22 0.48 11.97
N HIS A 222 -0.56 -0.29 13.00
CA HIS A 222 0.37 -0.70 14.06
C HIS A 222 1.57 -1.49 13.55
N LEU A 223 1.47 -2.13 12.37
CA LEU A 223 2.61 -2.81 11.75
C LEU A 223 3.71 -1.84 11.31
N LEU A 224 3.37 -0.58 11.04
CA LEU A 224 4.28 0.44 10.51
C LEU A 224 4.92 1.29 11.62
N LEU A 225 4.48 1.12 12.87
CA LEU A 225 4.92 1.96 13.99
C LEU A 225 6.22 1.44 14.62
N PRO A 226 7.09 2.35 15.12
CA PRO A 226 8.23 1.96 15.95
C PRO A 226 7.79 1.10 17.14
N GLY A 227 8.55 0.07 17.48
CA GLY A 227 8.21 -0.82 18.59
C GLY A 227 7.22 -1.94 18.24
N SER A 228 6.70 -1.99 17.01
CA SER A 228 5.86 -3.09 16.54
C SER A 228 6.59 -4.44 16.68
N ARG A 229 5.95 -5.40 17.36
CA ARG A 229 6.48 -6.75 17.60
C ARG A 229 5.82 -7.73 16.65
N GLN A 230 6.64 -8.50 15.96
CA GLN A 230 6.21 -9.67 15.20
C GLN A 230 7.16 -10.83 15.44
N ASN A 231 6.63 -12.02 15.75
CA ASN A 231 7.44 -13.23 15.97
C ASN A 231 8.63 -12.99 16.92
N ASN A 232 8.39 -12.27 18.03
CA ASN A 232 9.40 -11.83 19.02
C ASN A 232 10.52 -10.91 18.50
N LYS A 233 10.40 -10.39 17.27
CA LYS A 233 11.30 -9.38 16.70
C LYS A 233 10.61 -8.02 16.68
N VAL A 234 11.26 -7.00 17.22
CA VAL A 234 10.80 -5.61 17.17
C VAL A 234 11.26 -4.99 15.85
N ARG A 235 10.43 -5.03 14.81
CA ARG A 235 10.71 -4.41 13.52
C ARG A 235 9.42 -3.93 12.85
N PRO A 236 9.30 -2.63 12.52
CA PRO A 236 8.19 -2.16 11.69
C PRO A 236 8.26 -2.79 10.30
N LYS A 237 7.09 -3.02 9.69
CA LYS A 237 6.98 -3.41 8.27
C LYS A 237 7.50 -2.31 7.37
N PHE A 238 7.83 -2.72 6.15
CA PHE A 238 8.09 -1.79 5.07
C PHE A 238 6.86 -0.93 4.75
N SER A 239 7.09 0.25 4.17
CA SER A 239 6.04 1.25 3.91
C SER A 239 5.11 0.92 2.75
N ILE A 240 5.31 -0.23 2.11
CA ILE A 240 4.39 -0.85 1.14
C ILE A 240 4.03 -2.22 1.70
N VAL A 241 2.74 -2.43 1.99
CA VAL A 241 2.23 -3.65 2.60
C VAL A 241 1.22 -4.31 1.67
N LEU A 242 1.44 -5.58 1.34
CA LEU A 242 0.55 -6.43 0.56
C LEU A 242 -0.26 -7.35 1.48
N HIS A 243 -1.50 -7.67 1.11
CA HIS A 243 -2.44 -8.27 2.05
C HIS A 243 -2.87 -9.69 1.71
N ALA A 244 -2.94 -10.06 0.43
CA ALA A 244 -3.43 -11.35 -0.01
C ALA A 244 -2.32 -12.25 -0.54
N SER A 245 -2.16 -13.44 0.03
CA SER A 245 -1.22 -14.44 -0.49
C SER A 245 -1.73 -15.02 -1.81
N THR A 246 -0.80 -15.39 -2.70
CA THR A 246 -1.12 -16.11 -3.95
C THR A 246 -1.01 -17.63 -3.80
N GLY A 247 -0.36 -18.10 -2.73
CA GLY A 247 -0.04 -19.51 -2.51
C GLY A 247 1.25 -19.99 -3.15
N HIS A 248 1.84 -19.25 -4.09
CA HIS A 248 3.02 -19.67 -4.86
C HIS A 248 4.22 -18.71 -4.70
N GLY A 249 5.41 -19.16 -5.13
CA GLY A 249 6.65 -18.38 -5.07
C GLY A 249 6.71 -17.21 -6.06
N ILE A 250 7.55 -16.21 -5.78
CA ILE A 250 7.84 -15.11 -6.71
C ILE A 250 8.55 -15.64 -7.96
N TYR A 251 9.56 -16.49 -7.76
CA TYR A 251 10.33 -17.11 -8.83
C TYR A 251 9.44 -17.80 -9.88
N SER A 252 8.43 -18.53 -9.40
CA SER A 252 7.61 -19.41 -10.23
C SER A 252 6.69 -18.66 -11.19
N ALA A 253 6.32 -17.42 -10.88
CA ALA A 253 5.34 -16.66 -11.64
C ALA A 253 5.91 -15.33 -12.18
N THR A 254 7.23 -15.24 -12.34
CA THR A 254 7.92 -14.07 -12.90
C THR A 254 8.70 -14.51 -14.14
N SER A 255 8.43 -13.88 -15.30
CA SER A 255 9.14 -14.21 -16.54
C SER A 255 10.67 -14.01 -16.39
N PRO A 256 11.49 -14.92 -16.93
CA PRO A 256 12.94 -14.75 -16.97
C PRO A 256 13.41 -13.43 -17.57
N GLU A 257 12.66 -12.88 -18.53
CA GLU A 257 12.96 -11.60 -19.18
C GLU A 257 12.96 -10.42 -18.19
N VAL A 258 12.14 -10.48 -17.13
CA VAL A 258 12.11 -9.46 -16.08
C VAL A 258 13.44 -9.38 -15.35
N TYR A 259 14.09 -10.53 -15.09
CA TYR A 259 15.38 -10.56 -14.38
C TYR A 259 16.53 -9.93 -15.17
N LYS A 260 16.37 -9.77 -16.49
CA LYS A 260 17.33 -9.01 -17.29
C LYS A 260 17.33 -7.53 -16.91
N TYR A 261 16.19 -6.97 -16.51
CA TYR A 261 16.04 -5.57 -16.11
C TYR A 261 16.12 -5.39 -14.58
N ILE A 262 15.59 -6.33 -13.82
CA ILE A 262 15.55 -6.33 -12.35
C ILE A 262 16.23 -7.63 -11.88
N PRO A 263 17.57 -7.69 -11.89
CA PRO A 263 18.30 -8.88 -11.43
C PRO A 263 18.03 -9.19 -9.97
N THR A 264 18.32 -10.43 -9.57
CA THR A 264 17.96 -10.96 -8.26
C THR A 264 18.95 -12.05 -7.82
N ASN A 265 18.92 -12.40 -6.53
CA ASN A 265 19.58 -13.57 -6.01
C ASN A 265 18.64 -14.77 -6.11
N PHE A 266 18.85 -15.64 -7.10
CA PHE A 266 17.99 -16.79 -7.34
C PHE A 266 17.95 -17.81 -6.21
N GLU A 267 19.04 -17.98 -5.45
CA GLU A 267 19.03 -18.90 -4.31
C GLU A 267 18.05 -18.43 -3.23
N LYS A 268 18.06 -17.13 -2.94
CA LYS A 268 17.11 -16.52 -1.98
C LYS A 268 15.71 -16.38 -2.55
N LEU A 269 15.55 -16.06 -3.84
CA LEU A 269 14.24 -15.93 -4.46
C LEU A 269 13.48 -17.27 -4.54
N LYS A 270 14.22 -18.37 -4.58
CA LYS A 270 13.68 -19.74 -4.53
C LYS A 270 13.49 -20.24 -3.09
N SER A 271 13.55 -19.39 -2.06
CA SER A 271 13.28 -19.82 -0.70
C SER A 271 11.78 -19.81 -0.39
N MET A 272 11.39 -20.51 0.69
CA MET A 272 10.03 -20.47 1.24
C MET A 272 9.63 -19.11 1.83
N SER A 273 10.58 -18.19 2.02
CA SER A 273 10.31 -16.84 2.54
C SER A 273 10.02 -15.82 1.43
N ALA A 274 10.21 -16.20 0.16
CA ALA A 274 10.02 -15.36 -1.02
C ALA A 274 8.71 -15.71 -1.77
N MET A 275 7.60 -15.81 -1.04
CA MET A 275 6.29 -16.07 -1.67
C MET A 275 5.67 -14.80 -2.25
N MET A 276 4.88 -14.99 -3.30
CA MET A 276 4.21 -13.90 -4.00
C MET A 276 2.89 -13.53 -3.29
N TYR A 277 2.67 -12.23 -3.15
CA TYR A 277 1.39 -11.66 -2.71
C TYR A 277 0.70 -10.95 -3.87
N GLN A 278 -0.63 -10.85 -3.81
CA GLN A 278 -1.42 -10.14 -4.80
C GLN A 278 -1.14 -8.64 -4.75
N ALA A 279 -1.06 -8.00 -5.92
CA ALA A 279 -0.94 -6.54 -6.05
C ALA A 279 -2.32 -5.84 -6.13
N GLY A 280 -3.40 -6.58 -5.84
CA GLY A 280 -4.77 -6.08 -5.88
C GLY A 280 -5.25 -5.42 -4.59
N LEU A 281 -4.54 -5.59 -3.47
CA LEU A 281 -4.82 -4.89 -2.22
C LEU A 281 -3.50 -4.54 -1.54
N LEU A 282 -3.19 -3.25 -1.45
CA LEU A 282 -1.98 -2.76 -0.79
C LEU A 282 -2.19 -1.43 -0.07
N LEU A 283 -1.41 -1.22 0.98
CA LEU A 283 -1.23 0.05 1.66
C LEU A 283 0.17 0.58 1.35
N ALA A 284 0.29 1.83 0.93
CA ALA A 284 1.58 2.44 0.61
C ALA A 284 1.71 3.86 1.19
N PHE A 285 2.91 4.19 1.67
CA PHE A 285 3.30 5.53 2.11
C PHE A 285 4.50 6.02 1.28
N ARG A 286 4.52 7.31 0.97
CA ARG A 286 5.60 7.99 0.25
C ARG A 286 6.79 8.26 1.17
N THR A 287 7.34 7.19 1.73
CA THR A 287 8.64 7.23 2.39
C THR A 287 9.75 7.25 1.34
N LYS A 288 10.94 7.71 1.73
CA LYS A 288 12.11 7.72 0.84
C LYS A 288 12.34 6.33 0.23
N GLN A 289 12.35 5.29 1.06
CA GLN A 289 12.62 3.93 0.62
C GLN A 289 11.51 3.39 -0.29
N ALA A 290 10.23 3.65 0.03
CA ALA A 290 9.14 3.21 -0.83
C ALA A 290 9.25 3.85 -2.22
N LEU A 291 9.54 5.15 -2.30
CA LEU A 291 9.59 5.86 -3.56
C LEU A 291 10.84 5.50 -4.38
N GLU A 292 12.03 5.62 -3.79
CA GLU A 292 13.32 5.46 -4.47
C GLU A 292 13.67 3.98 -4.72
N ASP A 293 13.37 3.08 -3.78
CA ASP A 293 13.78 1.68 -3.89
C ASP A 293 12.75 0.80 -4.60
N ILE A 294 11.46 1.21 -4.64
CA ILE A 294 10.37 0.39 -5.18
C ILE A 294 9.58 1.11 -6.28
N ILE A 295 8.88 2.21 -5.98
CA ILE A 295 7.92 2.83 -6.91
C ILE A 295 8.61 3.34 -8.18
N LEU A 296 9.80 3.93 -8.07
CA LEU A 296 10.59 4.36 -9.22
C LEU A 296 10.82 3.23 -10.21
N TRP A 297 11.31 2.08 -9.74
CA TRP A 297 11.60 0.92 -10.59
C TRP A 297 10.35 0.20 -11.05
N TYR A 298 9.28 0.23 -10.25
CA TYR A 298 7.98 -0.31 -10.62
C TYR A 298 7.39 0.43 -11.83
N VAL A 299 7.46 1.76 -11.81
CA VAL A 299 7.07 2.61 -12.94
C VAL A 299 8.05 2.46 -14.11
N ALA A 300 9.36 2.39 -13.85
CA ALA A 300 10.36 2.21 -14.91
C ALA A 300 10.11 0.92 -15.71
N CYS A 301 9.80 -0.18 -15.01
CA CYS A 301 9.45 -1.44 -15.64
C CYS A 301 8.12 -1.36 -16.40
N ALA A 302 7.10 -0.69 -15.86
CA ALA A 302 5.82 -0.46 -16.53
C ALA A 302 5.98 0.25 -17.88
N LEU A 303 6.88 1.23 -17.92
CA LEU A 303 7.18 2.09 -19.07
C LEU A 303 8.29 1.54 -19.98
N ASN A 304 8.80 0.34 -19.70
CA ASN A 304 9.70 -0.37 -20.60
C ASN A 304 8.96 -1.57 -21.19
N LYS A 305 8.91 -1.64 -22.53
CA LYS A 305 8.16 -2.65 -23.27
C LYS A 305 8.48 -4.07 -22.78
N ASP A 306 9.76 -4.41 -22.69
CA ASP A 306 10.16 -5.81 -22.45
C ASP A 306 10.29 -6.16 -20.97
N CYS A 307 10.15 -5.18 -20.06
CA CYS A 307 10.24 -5.42 -18.62
C CYS A 307 8.89 -5.89 -18.04
N MET A 308 7.83 -5.06 -18.12
CA MET A 308 6.57 -5.40 -17.45
C MET A 308 5.79 -6.49 -18.18
N GLY A 309 5.79 -6.48 -19.51
CA GLY A 309 5.05 -7.40 -20.37
C GLY A 309 5.92 -7.87 -21.52
N PRO A 310 6.90 -8.76 -21.25
CA PRO A 310 7.73 -9.34 -22.30
C PRO A 310 6.86 -10.12 -23.31
N GLU A 311 7.33 -10.24 -24.55
CA GLU A 311 6.54 -10.79 -25.66
C GLU A 311 6.09 -12.25 -25.45
N ASP A 312 6.84 -13.03 -24.69
CA ASP A 312 6.56 -14.41 -24.33
C ASP A 312 5.69 -14.56 -23.06
N ALA A 313 5.24 -13.46 -22.46
CA ALA A 313 4.48 -13.49 -21.21
C ALA A 313 3.10 -14.13 -21.38
N SER A 314 2.84 -15.14 -20.55
CA SER A 314 1.51 -15.72 -20.36
C SER A 314 1.01 -15.48 -18.94
N SER A 315 -0.26 -15.11 -18.76
CA SER A 315 -0.85 -15.02 -17.40
C SER A 315 -1.28 -16.38 -16.84
N PHE A 316 -1.25 -17.43 -17.65
CA PHE A 316 -1.65 -18.78 -17.26
C PHE A 316 -0.45 -19.56 -16.72
N CYS A 317 -0.49 -19.92 -15.43
CA CYS A 317 0.59 -20.61 -14.73
C CYS A 317 0.33 -22.11 -14.65
N GLN A 318 1.37 -22.89 -14.92
CA GLN A 318 1.39 -24.34 -14.79
C GLN A 318 2.26 -24.74 -13.59
N PHE A 319 1.66 -24.78 -12.42
CA PHE A 319 2.37 -25.16 -11.20
C PHE A 319 2.61 -26.67 -11.15
N ARG A 320 3.76 -27.04 -10.58
CA ARG A 320 4.18 -28.42 -10.31
C ARG A 320 4.49 -28.56 -8.81
N ASP A 321 4.75 -29.78 -8.35
CA ASP A 321 5.25 -30.02 -7.00
C ASP A 321 6.44 -29.10 -6.68
N LYS A 322 6.42 -28.48 -5.50
CA LYS A 322 7.37 -27.44 -5.05
C LYS A 322 7.22 -26.12 -5.84
N GLU A 323 6.04 -25.52 -5.74
CA GLU A 323 5.59 -24.29 -6.42
C GLU A 323 6.46 -23.03 -6.20
N HIS A 324 7.52 -23.08 -5.42
CA HIS A 324 8.46 -21.96 -5.21
C HIS A 324 9.81 -22.16 -5.93
N LEU A 325 10.14 -23.38 -6.34
CA LEU A 325 11.45 -23.72 -6.93
C LEU A 325 11.45 -23.75 -8.45
N VAL A 326 10.27 -23.88 -9.06
CA VAL A 326 10.12 -24.19 -10.49
C VAL A 326 9.35 -23.08 -11.19
N TYR A 327 9.91 -22.58 -12.29
CA TYR A 327 9.24 -21.61 -13.14
C TYR A 327 7.99 -22.25 -13.77
N ALA A 328 6.84 -21.62 -13.59
CA ALA A 328 5.53 -22.14 -13.98
C ALA A 328 5.10 -21.69 -15.40
N GLY A 329 6.03 -21.20 -16.22
CA GLY A 329 5.75 -20.78 -17.60
C GLY A 329 4.82 -19.57 -17.72
N CYS A 330 4.79 -18.71 -16.71
CA CYS A 330 3.88 -17.57 -16.67
C CYS A 330 4.52 -16.30 -16.09
N HIS A 331 3.79 -15.20 -16.18
CA HIS A 331 4.14 -13.90 -15.64
C HIS A 331 2.88 -13.21 -15.13
N ARG A 332 2.92 -12.72 -13.87
CA ARG A 332 1.82 -11.97 -13.24
C ARG A 332 2.00 -10.46 -13.34
N TYR A 333 2.80 -9.98 -14.31
CA TYR A 333 2.95 -8.56 -14.65
C TYR A 333 3.30 -7.69 -13.44
N ASP A 334 2.44 -6.72 -13.12
CA ASP A 334 2.60 -5.74 -12.04
C ASP A 334 2.83 -6.44 -10.69
N GLN A 335 2.11 -7.52 -10.44
CA GLN A 335 2.26 -8.34 -9.24
C GLN A 335 3.65 -8.97 -9.14
N SER A 336 4.16 -9.56 -10.23
CA SER A 336 5.50 -10.17 -10.25
C SER A 336 6.58 -9.13 -10.00
N VAL A 337 6.51 -8.00 -10.70
CA VAL A 337 7.51 -6.92 -10.61
C VAL A 337 7.52 -6.30 -9.21
N LEU A 338 6.34 -5.99 -8.64
CA LEU A 338 6.26 -5.39 -7.30
C LEU A 338 6.84 -6.33 -6.24
N ASN A 339 6.47 -7.61 -6.27
CA ASN A 339 6.99 -8.58 -5.31
C ASN A 339 8.50 -8.81 -5.48
N LEU A 340 9.02 -8.85 -6.72
CA LEU A 340 10.45 -8.97 -6.97
C LEU A 340 11.25 -7.80 -6.39
N LEU A 341 10.78 -6.57 -6.61
CA LEU A 341 11.40 -5.36 -6.05
C LEU A 341 11.40 -5.39 -4.52
N LEU A 342 10.27 -5.76 -3.91
CA LEU A 342 10.15 -5.90 -2.45
C LEU A 342 11.09 -6.99 -1.91
N ALA A 343 11.14 -8.16 -2.56
CA ALA A 343 12.01 -9.26 -2.17
C ALA A 343 13.49 -8.89 -2.24
N ASN A 344 13.93 -8.29 -3.36
CA ASN A 344 15.30 -7.79 -3.51
C ASN A 344 15.66 -6.80 -2.40
N ARG A 345 14.75 -5.87 -2.08
CA ARG A 345 14.98 -4.83 -1.08
C ARG A 345 14.98 -5.34 0.35
N LEU A 346 14.10 -6.29 0.65
CA LEU A 346 13.77 -6.76 2.00
C LEU A 346 14.35 -8.13 2.30
N ASN A 347 15.44 -8.48 1.62
CA ASN A 347 16.19 -9.72 1.81
C ASN A 347 15.31 -10.97 1.72
N TYR A 348 14.37 -10.98 0.78
CA TYR A 348 13.56 -12.14 0.40
C TYR A 348 12.72 -12.70 1.56
N ASP A 349 12.31 -11.82 2.47
CA ASP A 349 11.54 -12.14 3.66
C ASP A 349 10.17 -11.47 3.58
N GLN A 350 9.16 -12.21 3.10
CA GLN A 350 7.81 -11.71 2.90
C GLN A 350 7.16 -11.17 4.17
N GLU A 351 7.62 -11.58 5.35
CA GLU A 351 7.18 -10.99 6.61
C GLU A 351 7.59 -9.51 6.73
N GLN A 352 8.34 -8.92 5.80
CA GLN A 352 8.65 -7.49 5.84
C GLN A 352 7.67 -6.63 5.05
N TRP A 353 6.96 -7.20 4.07
CA TRP A 353 6.00 -6.47 3.23
C TRP A 353 4.60 -7.07 3.22
N SER A 354 4.34 -8.17 3.92
CA SER A 354 2.98 -8.72 4.05
C SER A 354 2.34 -8.38 5.39
N SER A 355 1.02 -8.18 5.42
CA SER A 355 0.33 -7.93 6.69
C SER A 355 0.07 -9.21 7.50
N GLY A 356 -0.14 -10.35 6.84
CA GLY A 356 -0.56 -11.60 7.48
C GLY A 356 -2.01 -11.61 7.98
N PHE A 357 -2.79 -10.57 7.67
CA PHE A 357 -4.20 -10.47 8.06
C PHE A 357 -5.11 -10.77 6.86
N ASN A 358 -6.16 -11.56 7.06
CA ASN A 358 -7.14 -11.94 6.04
C ASN A 358 -8.60 -11.68 6.49
N SER A 359 -8.82 -11.11 7.68
CA SER A 359 -10.15 -10.93 8.27
C SER A 359 -10.85 -9.62 7.88
N PHE A 360 -10.13 -8.68 7.27
CA PHE A 360 -10.63 -7.32 7.04
C PHE A 360 -11.01 -7.02 5.59
N TYR A 361 -10.76 -7.96 4.69
CA TYR A 361 -11.11 -7.85 3.28
C TYR A 361 -11.63 -9.19 2.75
N ARG A 362 -12.30 -9.12 1.61
CA ARG A 362 -12.67 -10.28 0.80
C ARG A 362 -12.28 -10.01 -0.65
N ILE A 363 -11.91 -11.07 -1.37
CA ILE A 363 -11.59 -11.00 -2.81
C ILE A 363 -12.59 -11.87 -3.56
N GLU A 364 -13.49 -11.24 -4.30
CA GLU A 364 -14.51 -11.90 -5.13
C GLU A 364 -14.40 -11.41 -6.57
N ARG A 365 -13.90 -12.29 -7.45
CA ARG A 365 -13.75 -11.97 -8.87
C ARG A 365 -15.12 -11.90 -9.52
N HIS A 366 -15.31 -10.91 -10.40
CA HIS A 366 -16.57 -10.68 -11.13
C HIS A 366 -17.79 -10.47 -10.21
N GLN A 367 -17.58 -9.99 -8.97
CA GLN A 367 -18.67 -9.64 -8.06
C GLN A 367 -19.60 -8.58 -8.66
N VAL A 368 -20.91 -8.77 -8.51
CA VAL A 368 -21.94 -7.81 -8.90
C VAL A 368 -23.09 -7.91 -7.90
N ASN A 369 -23.60 -6.78 -7.43
CA ASN A 369 -24.83 -6.72 -6.66
C ASN A 369 -25.61 -5.45 -7.01
N ASP A 370 -26.52 -5.57 -7.97
CA ASP A 370 -27.32 -4.45 -8.46
C ASP A 370 -28.42 -4.01 -7.46
N THR A 371 -28.73 -4.84 -6.44
CA THR A 371 -29.78 -4.52 -5.44
C THR A 371 -29.32 -3.55 -4.35
N HIS A 372 -28.01 -3.35 -4.25
CA HIS A 372 -27.40 -2.49 -3.24
C HIS A 372 -26.23 -1.75 -3.88
N PRO A 373 -26.52 -0.65 -4.60
CA PRO A 373 -25.50 0.14 -5.29
C PRO A 373 -24.69 1.01 -4.31
N PRO A 374 -23.56 1.59 -4.77
CA PRO A 374 -22.90 2.69 -4.07
C PRO A 374 -23.85 3.86 -3.79
N PHE A 375 -23.51 4.67 -2.81
CA PHE A 375 -24.24 5.90 -2.48
C PHE A 375 -23.92 7.00 -3.51
N GLU A 376 -24.99 7.62 -4.03
CA GLU A 376 -24.92 8.77 -4.93
C GLU A 376 -25.06 10.11 -4.17
N CYS A 377 -24.31 11.11 -4.64
CA CYS A 377 -24.24 12.51 -4.24
C CYS A 377 -24.13 13.36 -5.53
#